data_AF-A0A6F8TS87-F1
#
_entry.id   AF-A0A6F8TS87-F1
#
_cell.length_a   1.000
_cell.length_b   1.000
_cell.length_c   1.000
_cell.angle_alpha   90.00
_cell.angle_beta   90.00
_cell.angle_gamma   90.00
#
_symmetry.space_group_name_H-M   'P 1'
#
loop_
_entity.id
_entity.type
_entity.pdbx_description
1 polymer ?
#
loop_
_entity_poly.entity_id
_entity_poly.type
_entity_poly.pdbx_seq_one_letter_code
_entity_poly.pdbx_strand_id
1 'polypeptide(L)'
;MTQKIIKPDATFIRDDQYYFLEVDRTQKMNENKKKLDNYAELFPLIKSTLKQTPILVFYTLSHIRKDKISAWCKEMNLPFEIICREDLK
;
A
#
# COMPACT_ATOMS: atom_id res chain seq x y z
N MET A 1 19.91 -18.01 2.04
CA MET A 1 18.86 -17.25 1.33
C MET A 1 18.10 -16.43 2.36
N THR A 2 18.08 -15.11 2.26
CA THR A 2 17.40 -14.25 3.24
C THR A 2 15.93 -14.15 2.89
N GLN A 3 15.03 -14.51 3.81
CA GLN A 3 13.59 -14.41 3.58
C GLN A 3 13.17 -12.93 3.66
N LYS A 4 12.61 -12.39 2.57
CA LYS A 4 12.03 -11.04 2.54
C LYS A 4 10.67 -11.08 3.24
N ILE A 5 10.57 -10.50 4.44
CA ILE A 5 9.33 -10.42 5.20
C ILE A 5 8.68 -9.05 4.92
N ILE A 6 7.46 -9.08 4.39
CA ILE A 6 6.62 -7.89 4.19
C ILE A 6 5.53 -7.93 5.26
N LYS A 7 5.53 -6.94 6.16
CA LYS A 7 4.57 -6.84 7.26
C LYS A 7 3.85 -5.49 7.16
N PRO A 8 2.56 -5.46 6.76
CA PRO A 8 1.78 -4.24 6.82
C PRO A 8 1.55 -3.78 8.25
N ASP A 9 1.23 -2.49 8.44
CA ASP A 9 0.87 -1.95 9.75
C ASP A 9 -0.45 -2.55 10.26
N ALA A 10 -1.37 -2.87 9.35
CA ALA A 10 -2.56 -3.67 9.64
C ALA A 10 -3.05 -4.44 8.42
N THR A 11 -3.80 -5.52 8.67
CA THR A 11 -4.51 -6.28 7.64
C THR A 11 -5.96 -6.43 8.07
N PHE A 12 -6.89 -6.26 7.14
CA PHE A 12 -8.31 -6.46 7.39
C PHE A 12 -9.05 -6.94 6.14
N ILE A 13 -10.27 -7.40 6.33
CA ILE A 13 -11.18 -7.79 5.25
C ILE A 13 -12.38 -6.85 5.31
N ARG A 14 -12.79 -6.31 4.16
CA ARG A 14 -14.01 -5.50 3.99
C ARG A 14 -14.68 -5.96 2.71
N ASP A 15 -15.95 -6.34 2.78
CA ASP A 15 -16.73 -6.84 1.63
C ASP A 15 -16.02 -7.97 0.86
N ASP A 16 -15.54 -8.99 1.59
CA ASP A 16 -14.79 -10.15 1.06
C ASP A 16 -13.49 -9.82 0.30
N GLN A 17 -13.01 -8.58 0.40
CA GLN A 17 -11.76 -8.10 -0.20
C GLN A 17 -10.69 -7.91 0.88
N TYR A 18 -9.47 -8.38 0.62
CA TYR A 18 -8.32 -8.17 1.51
C TYR A 18 -7.73 -6.77 1.36
N TYR A 19 -7.42 -6.14 2.48
CA TYR A 19 -6.78 -4.82 2.55
C TYR A 19 -5.54 -4.85 3.44
N PHE A 20 -4.45 -4.28 2.95
CA PHE A 20 -3.22 -4.06 3.70
C PHE A 20 -3.04 -2.57 3.93
N LEU A 21 -2.83 -2.15 5.17
CA LEU A 21 -2.68 -0.75 5.57
C LEU A 21 -1.21 -0.41 5.81
N GLU A 22 -0.81 0.76 5.32
CA GLU A 22 0.45 1.42 5.62
C GLU A 22 0.20 2.84 6.14
N VAL A 23 0.86 3.21 7.23
CA VAL A 23 0.70 4.48 7.93
C VAL A 23 1.95 5.35 7.75
N ASP A 24 1.84 6.30 6.83
CA ASP A 24 2.89 7.26 6.50
C ASP A 24 2.85 8.49 7.42
N ARG A 25 3.51 8.42 8.58
CA ARG A 25 3.56 9.52 9.56
C ARG A 25 4.93 10.18 9.67
N THR A 26 5.98 9.39 9.89
CA THR A 26 7.36 9.88 10.12
C THR A 26 8.34 9.37 9.07
N GLN A 27 7.87 8.59 8.10
CA GLN A 27 8.70 7.91 7.13
C GLN A 27 9.15 8.87 6.02
N LYS A 28 10.40 8.67 5.57
CA LYS A 28 10.90 9.34 4.37
C LYS A 28 10.19 8.76 3.13
N MET A 29 9.96 9.59 2.11
CA MET A 29 9.24 9.16 0.89
C MET A 29 9.92 8.00 0.15
N ASN A 30 11.24 7.87 0.24
CA ASN A 30 11.98 6.76 -0.35
C ASN A 30 11.66 5.42 0.34
N GLU A 31 11.44 5.41 1.66
CA GLU A 31 11.02 4.22 2.40
C GLU A 31 9.59 3.81 2.02
N ASN A 32 8.71 4.79 1.81
CA ASN A 32 7.37 4.52 1.28
C ASN A 32 7.44 3.90 -0.13
N LYS A 33 8.29 4.44 -1.02
CA LYS A 33 8.45 3.86 -2.36
C LYS A 33 8.93 2.40 -2.28
N LYS A 34 9.91 2.09 -1.44
CA LYS A 34 10.36 0.70 -1.22
C LYS A 34 9.24 -0.22 -0.73
N LYS A 35 8.35 0.27 0.15
CA LYS A 35 7.16 -0.50 0.56
C LYS A 35 6.25 -0.78 -0.63
N LEU A 36 5.99 0.22 -1.49
CA LEU A 36 5.21 0.02 -2.71
C LEU A 36 5.86 -1.00 -3.66
N ASP A 37 7.17 -0.91 -3.88
CA ASP A 37 7.93 -1.89 -4.69
C ASP A 37 7.74 -3.32 -4.15
N ASN A 38 7.81 -3.49 -2.82
CA ASN A 38 7.58 -4.77 -2.17
C ASN A 38 6.15 -5.30 -2.41
N TYR A 39 5.13 -4.45 -2.36
CA TYR A 39 3.75 -4.85 -2.63
C TYR A 39 3.51 -5.15 -4.11
N ALA A 40 4.17 -4.43 -5.03
CA ALA A 40 4.10 -4.70 -6.46
C ALA A 40 4.63 -6.10 -6.80
N GLU A 41 5.66 -6.56 -6.09
CA GLU A 41 6.15 -7.94 -6.18
C GLU A 41 5.20 -8.95 -5.49
N LEU A 42 4.63 -8.60 -4.33
CA LEU A 42 3.86 -9.52 -3.49
C LEU A 42 2.44 -9.79 -4.01
N PHE A 43 1.73 -8.75 -4.48
CA PHE A 43 0.32 -8.86 -4.84
C PHE A 43 0.04 -9.87 -5.96
N PRO A 44 0.88 -9.98 -7.03
CA PRO A 44 0.74 -11.04 -8.02
C PRO A 44 0.83 -12.46 -7.42
N LEU A 45 1.72 -12.66 -6.44
CA LEU A 45 1.88 -13.94 -5.76
C LEU A 45 0.64 -14.28 -4.92
N ILE A 46 0.10 -13.29 -4.20
CA ILE A 46 -1.15 -13.46 -3.44
C ILE A 46 -2.31 -13.78 -4.39
N LYS A 47 -2.44 -13.04 -5.50
CA LYS A 47 -3.48 -13.29 -6.52
C LYS A 47 -3.42 -14.72 -7.06
N SER A 48 -2.21 -15.24 -7.32
CA SER A 48 -2.07 -16.61 -7.81
C SER A 48 -2.61 -17.67 -6.83
N THR A 49 -2.45 -17.40 -5.52
CA THR A 49 -2.76 -18.31 -4.42
C THR A 49 -4.21 -18.18 -3.94
N LEU A 50 -4.67 -16.95 -3.68
CA LEU A 50 -6.00 -16.66 -3.12
C LEU A 50 -7.05 -16.34 -4.18
N LYS A 51 -6.66 -16.27 -5.47
CA LYS A 51 -7.52 -15.83 -6.59
C LYS A 51 -8.12 -14.43 -6.41
N GLN A 52 -7.58 -13.65 -5.49
CA GLN A 52 -7.95 -12.26 -5.23
C GLN A 52 -6.68 -11.40 -5.11
N THR A 53 -6.71 -10.18 -5.64
CA THR A 53 -5.64 -9.20 -5.44
C THR A 53 -6.00 -8.31 -4.26
N PRO A 54 -5.15 -8.17 -3.22
CA PRO A 54 -5.40 -7.23 -2.13
C PRO A 54 -5.45 -5.78 -2.62
N ILE A 55 -6.05 -4.90 -1.81
CA ILE A 55 -5.99 -3.45 -1.98
C ILE A 55 -5.02 -2.86 -0.95
N LEU A 56 -4.10 -2.02 -1.40
CA LEU A 56 -3.18 -1.31 -0.53
C LEU A 56 -3.82 0.02 -0.06
N VAL A 57 -4.12 0.12 1.23
CA VAL A 57 -4.56 1.37 1.85
C VAL A 57 -3.35 2.12 2.38
N PHE A 58 -3.17 3.37 1.97
CA PHE A 58 -2.14 4.25 2.49
C PHE A 58 -2.78 5.41 3.24
N TYR A 59 -2.43 5.56 4.52
CA TYR A 59 -2.72 6.78 5.27
C TYR A 59 -1.51 7.72 5.16
N THR A 60 -1.71 8.98 4.75
CA THR A 60 -0.63 9.98 4.66
C THR A 60 -1.06 11.34 5.20
N LEU A 61 -0.08 12.25 5.38
CA LEU A 61 -0.28 13.50 6.10
C LEU A 61 -0.60 14.72 5.23
N SER A 62 -0.26 14.70 3.93
CA SER A 62 -0.48 15.84 3.04
C SER A 62 -0.80 15.43 1.60
N HIS A 63 -1.45 16.33 0.86
CA HIS A 63 -1.80 16.15 -0.55
C HIS A 63 -0.57 15.91 -1.44
N ILE A 64 0.54 16.61 -1.21
CA ILE A 64 1.80 16.39 -1.95
C ILE A 64 2.26 14.92 -1.84
N ARG A 65 2.15 14.34 -0.64
CA ARG A 65 2.54 12.94 -0.42
C ARG A 65 1.52 11.99 -1.04
N LYS A 66 0.22 12.27 -0.89
CA LYS A 66 -0.87 11.54 -1.55
C LYS A 66 -0.67 11.46 -3.06
N ASP A 67 -0.38 12.59 -3.71
CA ASP A 67 -0.18 12.65 -5.16
C ASP A 67 1.02 11.82 -5.60
N LYS A 68 2.13 11.90 -4.84
CA LYS A 68 3.34 11.13 -5.14
C LYS A 68 3.15 9.63 -4.95
N ILE A 69 2.50 9.21 -3.85
CA ILE A 69 2.18 7.81 -3.58
C ILE A 69 1.21 7.28 -4.63
N SER A 70 0.15 8.04 -4.95
CA SER A 70 -0.82 7.69 -5.99
C SER A 70 -0.16 7.50 -7.35
N ALA A 71 0.76 8.39 -7.74
CA ALA A 71 1.50 8.27 -8.98
C ALA A 71 2.31 6.97 -9.05
N TRP A 72 3.01 6.61 -7.97
CA TRP A 72 3.76 5.34 -7.92
C TRP A 72 2.85 4.12 -7.94
N CYS A 73 1.74 4.11 -7.20
CA CYS A 73 0.79 3.00 -7.24
C CYS A 73 0.23 2.79 -8.65
N LYS A 74 -0.08 3.88 -9.37
CA LYS A 74 -0.52 3.81 -10.78
C LYS A 74 0.56 3.27 -11.70
N GLU A 75 1.80 3.76 -11.58
CA GLU A 75 2.95 3.27 -12.37
C GLU A 75 3.18 1.77 -12.16
N MET A 76 3.01 1.29 -10.93
CA MET A 76 3.18 -0.11 -10.54
C MET A 76 1.93 -0.99 -10.76
N ASN A 77 0.83 -0.41 -11.25
CA ASN A 77 -0.46 -1.09 -11.41
C ASN A 77 -0.95 -1.77 -10.11
N LEU A 78 -0.69 -1.15 -8.96
CA LEU A 78 -1.19 -1.59 -7.66
C LEU A 78 -2.64 -1.15 -7.49
N PRO A 79 -3.56 -2.00 -7.00
CA PRO A 79 -4.86 -1.55 -6.48
C PRO A 79 -4.66 -0.82 -5.15
N PHE A 80 -5.20 0.39 -5.01
CA PHE A 80 -4.93 1.22 -3.84
C PHE A 80 -6.07 2.14 -3.44
N GLU A 81 -6.06 2.53 -2.16
CA GLU A 81 -6.82 3.64 -1.58
C GLU A 81 -5.85 4.55 -0.83
N ILE A 82 -6.06 5.87 -0.87
CA ILE A 82 -5.27 6.82 -0.07
C ILE A 82 -6.19 7.66 0.79
N ILE A 83 -5.97 7.59 2.10
CA ILE A 83 -6.58 8.47 3.08
C ILE A 83 -5.56 9.56 3.41
N CYS A 84 -5.86 10.81 3.09
CA CYS A 84 -5.03 11.93 3.52
C CYS A 84 -5.66 12.59 4.73
N ARG A 85 -4.84 12.85 5.76
CA ARG A 85 -5.25 13.60 6.95
C ARG A 85 -5.92 14.93 6.60
N GLU A 86 -5.45 15.62 5.56
CA GLU A 86 -6.00 16.92 5.13
C GLU A 86 -7.42 16.81 4.56
N ASP A 87 -7.86 15.61 4.16
CA ASP A 87 -9.22 15.32 3.67
C ASP A 87 -10.20 15.02 4.82
N LEU A 88 -9.72 14.76 6.05
CA LEU A 88 -10.53 14.30 7.20
C LEU A 88 -11.03 15.45 8.10
N LYS A 89 -11.19 16.64 7.55
CA LYS A 89 -11.65 17.82 8.32
C LYS A 89 -13.14 17.79 8.63
#